data_AF-A0A7W5MJM8-F1
#
_entry.id   AF-A0A7W5MJM8-F1
#
_cell.length_a   1.000
_cell.length_b   1.000
_cell.length_c   1.000
_cell.angle_alpha   90.00
_cell.angle_beta   90.00
_cell.angle_gamma   90.00
#
_symmetry.space_group_name_H-M   'P 1'
#
loop_
_entity.id
_entity.type
_entity.pdbx_description
1 polymer ?
#
loop_
_entity_poly.entity_id
_entity_poly.type
_entity_poly.pdbx_seq_one_letter_code
_entity_poly.pdbx_strand_id
1 'polypeptide(L)'
;MMALLALLLSGAASGAEARRHHRRGTHRPAHHRTAPVTRPTPSVPVSVPVAATASLPIVGAITPAMMRGGLVAALLSVVGAAAGWFHSHRDRRRLLLADREWRRRVAELETSLTAERSRAAALWVERDAARQTLTEWEHRREQAQANSVQDTENQLRFIGGTRLHPKPLLNDGEGRQFWACLDFVRGRGMKVCPQVNMGEFIGTEWGDHSGRAFRSFNSKRVDLLICGEDWRPLIAVEHQGKGHFQGDAEDRDRVKRLALDRAGIGLVETYDEDHRGAVLAALEQELARILDDRADRADRADRGGSGAPRR
;
A
#
# COMPACT_ATOMS: atom_id res chain seq x y z
N MET A 1 -66.28 43.68 -10.35
CA MET A 1 -65.83 45.05 -9.98
C MET A 1 -64.35 44.93 -9.65
N MET A 2 -63.43 45.32 -10.54
CA MET A 2 -63.09 46.70 -10.98
C MET A 2 -62.46 47.56 -9.88
N ALA A 3 -61.15 47.80 -10.08
CA ALA A 3 -60.40 49.03 -9.84
C ALA A 3 -60.37 49.69 -8.45
N LEU A 4 -59.16 49.75 -7.87
CA LEU A 4 -58.37 50.98 -7.79
C LEU A 4 -56.88 50.58 -7.88
N LEU A 5 -56.21 50.81 -9.02
CA LEU A 5 -55.21 51.88 -9.25
C LEU A 5 -54.15 51.98 -8.12
N ALA A 6 -52.86 51.64 -8.30
CA ALA A 6 -51.90 51.92 -9.38
C ALA A 6 -51.43 53.39 -9.45
N LEU A 7 -50.21 53.65 -8.98
CA LEU A 7 -49.25 54.78 -9.13
C LEU A 7 -48.13 54.48 -8.09
N LEU A 8 -46.81 54.62 -8.23
CA LEU A 8 -45.81 54.89 -9.30
C LEU A 8 -44.64 53.89 -9.05
N LEU A 9 -43.65 53.57 -9.90
CA LEU A 9 -43.04 54.12 -11.13
C LEU A 9 -42.23 55.44 -11.04
N SER A 10 -41.04 55.37 -10.45
CA SER A 10 -39.80 56.09 -10.84
C SER A 10 -38.64 55.67 -9.89
N GLY A 11 -37.38 55.49 -10.25
CA GLY A 11 -36.68 55.59 -11.55
C GLY A 11 -35.54 54.55 -11.60
N ALA A 12 -35.05 54.14 -12.77
CA ALA A 12 -34.14 54.88 -13.66
C ALA A 12 -32.64 54.67 -13.32
N ALA A 13 -31.95 54.05 -14.28
CA ALA A 13 -30.55 53.63 -14.31
C ALA A 13 -29.48 54.69 -13.94
N SER A 14 -28.31 54.24 -13.46
CA SER A 14 -26.98 54.51 -14.05
C SER A 14 -25.84 53.79 -13.28
N GLY A 15 -24.65 53.66 -13.89
CA GLY A 15 -23.40 53.28 -13.21
C GLY A 15 -22.96 51.81 -13.43
N ALA A 16 -22.27 51.47 -14.52
CA ALA A 16 -20.84 51.71 -14.79
C ALA A 16 -19.89 50.63 -14.22
N GLU A 17 -19.58 49.65 -15.09
CA GLU A 17 -18.23 49.21 -15.44
C GLU A 17 -17.11 49.28 -14.39
N ALA A 18 -16.70 48.12 -13.87
CA ALA A 18 -15.41 47.94 -13.19
C ALA A 18 -14.77 46.59 -13.55
N ARG A 19 -14.10 46.52 -14.71
CA ARG A 19 -13.20 45.42 -15.05
C ARG A 19 -12.08 45.33 -14.01
N ARG A 20 -11.91 44.18 -13.35
CA ARG A 20 -10.64 43.85 -12.68
C ARG A 20 -10.18 42.45 -13.07
N HIS A 21 -9.23 42.41 -14.02
CA HIS A 21 -8.37 41.25 -14.17
C HIS A 21 -7.62 41.00 -12.87
N HIS A 22 -7.64 39.77 -12.37
CA HIS A 22 -6.71 39.34 -11.34
C HIS A 22 -5.95 38.09 -11.79
N ARG A 23 -4.72 38.34 -12.26
CA ARG A 23 -3.72 37.30 -12.47
C ARG A 23 -3.43 36.60 -11.14
N ARG A 24 -3.65 35.29 -11.09
CA ARG A 24 -2.85 34.33 -10.32
C ARG A 24 -2.54 33.20 -11.29
N GLY A 25 -1.31 32.74 -11.47
CA GLY A 25 -0.16 32.82 -10.56
C GLY A 25 0.37 31.40 -10.42
N THR A 26 0.86 30.83 -11.53
CA THR A 26 1.26 29.43 -11.64
C THR A 26 2.58 29.18 -10.91
N HIS A 27 2.51 28.86 -9.61
CA HIS A 27 3.67 28.39 -8.88
C HIS A 27 4.04 26.96 -9.31
N ARG A 28 5.10 26.88 -10.12
CA ARG A 28 5.77 25.65 -10.53
C ARG A 28 6.82 25.28 -9.46
N PRO A 29 6.72 24.13 -8.77
CA PRO A 29 7.76 23.70 -7.84
C PRO A 29 9.05 23.33 -8.60
N ALA A 30 10.19 23.59 -7.98
CA ALA A 30 11.50 23.43 -8.61
C ALA A 30 11.93 21.96 -8.71
N HIS A 31 12.53 21.59 -9.85
CA HIS A 31 13.19 20.29 -10.00
C HIS A 31 14.52 20.29 -9.24
N HIS A 32 14.62 19.47 -8.19
CA HIS A 32 15.92 19.10 -7.64
C HIS A 32 16.63 18.13 -8.59
N ARG A 33 17.58 18.66 -9.38
CA ARG A 33 18.57 17.85 -10.13
C ARG A 33 19.52 17.20 -9.12
N THR A 34 19.49 15.87 -9.03
CA THR A 34 20.59 15.09 -8.45
C THR A 34 21.72 14.96 -9.48
N ALA A 35 22.96 15.19 -9.03
CA ALA A 35 24.14 15.07 -9.89
C ALA A 35 24.58 13.59 -10.02
N PRO A 36 25.15 13.19 -11.17
CA PRO A 36 25.65 11.82 -11.35
C PRO A 36 26.96 11.61 -10.59
N VAL A 37 27.04 10.52 -9.82
CA VAL A 37 28.26 10.09 -9.13
C VAL A 37 29.20 9.41 -10.13
N THR A 38 30.38 10.00 -10.34
CA THR A 38 31.45 9.39 -11.14
C THR A 38 32.16 8.30 -10.33
N ARG A 39 32.37 7.12 -10.94
CA ARG A 39 33.24 6.07 -10.38
C ARG A 39 34.68 6.24 -10.89
N PRO A 40 35.71 6.07 -10.05
CA PRO A 40 37.09 6.02 -10.51
C PRO A 40 37.43 4.65 -11.12
N THR A 41 38.23 4.67 -12.19
CA THR A 41 38.91 3.49 -12.74
C THR A 41 40.29 3.33 -12.08
N PRO A 42 40.74 2.10 -11.77
CA PRO A 42 42.12 1.85 -11.37
C PRO A 42 42.98 1.55 -12.60
N SER A 43 44.02 2.35 -12.82
CA SER A 43 45.12 2.06 -13.75
C SER A 43 46.39 1.75 -12.95
N VAL A 44 47.00 0.59 -13.21
CA VAL A 44 48.34 0.25 -12.69
C VAL A 44 49.11 -0.50 -13.78
N PRO A 45 50.29 -0.01 -14.21
CA PRO A 45 51.23 -0.78 -15.03
C PRO A 45 52.26 -1.51 -14.14
N VAL A 46 53.07 -2.40 -14.72
CA VAL A 46 54.56 -2.38 -14.68
C VAL A 46 55.15 -3.70 -15.18
N SER A 47 56.24 -3.51 -15.91
CA SER A 47 57.09 -4.41 -16.68
C SER A 47 57.75 -5.62 -15.97
N VAL A 48 58.21 -6.52 -16.83
CA VAL A 48 59.08 -7.69 -16.63
C VAL A 48 60.52 -7.27 -16.22
N PRO A 49 61.33 -8.19 -15.64
CA PRO A 49 62.66 -8.38 -16.22
C PRO A 49 63.06 -9.86 -16.46
N VAL A 50 63.90 -10.03 -17.48
CA VAL A 50 64.51 -11.29 -17.92
C VAL A 50 65.91 -11.43 -17.31
N ALA A 51 66.33 -12.66 -16.99
CA ALA A 51 67.72 -13.02 -16.78
C ALA A 51 67.92 -14.49 -17.17
N ALA A 52 69.07 -14.99 -17.62
CA ALA A 52 70.26 -14.49 -18.29
C ALA A 52 71.21 -15.71 -18.28
N THR A 53 71.86 -16.01 -19.40
CA THR A 53 72.77 -17.16 -19.53
C THR A 53 74.15 -16.88 -18.91
N ALA A 54 74.82 -17.94 -18.45
CA ALA A 54 76.24 -17.94 -18.11
C ALA A 54 76.89 -19.27 -18.55
N SER A 55 78.16 -19.21 -18.95
CA SER A 55 78.85 -20.27 -19.70
C SER A 55 80.23 -20.61 -19.13
N LEU A 56 80.60 -21.90 -19.21
CA LEU A 56 82.00 -22.41 -19.28
C LEU A 56 82.88 -22.24 -18.01
N PRO A 57 84.02 -22.97 -17.85
CA PRO A 57 84.85 -23.58 -18.90
C PRO A 57 85.39 -25.02 -18.70
N ILE A 58 86.18 -25.39 -19.69
CA ILE A 58 86.87 -26.65 -20.04
C ILE A 58 88.06 -26.96 -19.12
N VAL A 59 88.13 -28.21 -18.63
CA VAL A 59 89.33 -29.08 -18.44
C VAL A 59 88.82 -30.54 -18.52
N GLY A 60 89.48 -31.55 -19.10
CA GLY A 60 90.74 -31.66 -19.86
C GLY A 60 90.82 -33.06 -20.52
N ALA A 61 91.96 -33.47 -21.09
CA ALA A 61 92.10 -34.77 -21.79
C ALA A 61 92.81 -35.86 -20.96
N ILE A 62 92.32 -37.10 -21.04
CA ILE A 62 93.05 -38.32 -20.61
C ILE A 62 92.85 -39.43 -21.68
N THR A 63 93.94 -40.12 -22.01
CA THR A 63 94.06 -41.15 -23.05
C THR A 63 93.70 -42.58 -22.57
N PRO A 64 93.53 -43.57 -23.47
CA PRO A 64 92.84 -44.82 -23.15
C PRO A 64 93.77 -45.99 -22.80
N ALA A 65 93.62 -46.58 -21.62
CA ALA A 65 94.03 -47.96 -21.33
C ALA A 65 93.39 -48.51 -20.03
N MET A 66 92.46 -49.46 -20.18
CA MET A 66 92.31 -50.70 -19.37
C MET A 66 90.87 -51.22 -19.46
N MET A 67 90.72 -52.37 -20.11
CA MET A 67 89.46 -53.06 -20.30
C MET A 67 89.30 -54.18 -19.25
N ARG A 68 88.04 -54.56 -18.95
CA ARG A 68 87.64 -55.81 -18.27
C ARG A 68 87.88 -55.87 -16.75
N GLY A 69 87.04 -55.13 -16.03
CA GLY A 69 86.79 -55.30 -14.59
C GLY A 69 85.72 -54.34 -14.10
N GLY A 70 85.86 -53.05 -14.47
CA GLY A 70 84.94 -52.00 -14.08
C GLY A 70 83.53 -52.06 -14.69
N LEU A 71 83.26 -52.87 -15.72
CA LEU A 71 82.00 -52.77 -16.47
C LEU A 71 80.79 -53.27 -15.66
N VAL A 72 80.94 -54.35 -14.87
CA VAL A 72 79.88 -54.86 -13.97
C VAL A 72 79.72 -53.96 -12.74
N ALA A 73 80.82 -53.47 -12.16
CA ALA A 73 80.79 -52.54 -11.03
C ALA A 73 80.20 -51.17 -11.42
N ALA A 74 80.48 -50.68 -12.63
CA ALA A 74 79.87 -49.49 -13.20
C ALA A 74 78.38 -49.72 -13.49
N LEU A 75 77.99 -50.88 -14.04
CA LEU A 75 76.57 -51.19 -14.27
C LEU A 75 75.79 -51.25 -12.94
N LEU A 76 76.32 -51.90 -11.91
CA LEU A 76 75.70 -51.96 -10.59
C LEU A 76 75.69 -50.59 -9.89
N SER A 77 76.73 -49.78 -10.04
CA SER A 77 76.76 -48.40 -9.54
C SER A 77 75.76 -47.51 -10.27
N VAL A 78 75.59 -47.67 -11.60
CA VAL A 78 74.60 -46.95 -12.40
C VAL A 78 73.18 -47.40 -12.08
N VAL A 79 72.94 -48.70 -11.87
CA VAL A 79 71.63 -49.22 -11.45
C VAL A 79 71.30 -48.81 -10.02
N GLY A 80 72.28 -48.82 -9.10
CA GLY A 80 72.11 -48.34 -7.73
C GLY A 80 71.87 -46.82 -7.65
N ALA A 81 72.64 -46.04 -8.42
CA ALA A 81 72.43 -44.59 -8.56
C ALA A 81 71.09 -44.28 -9.26
N ALA A 82 70.70 -45.05 -10.28
CA ALA A 82 69.41 -44.90 -10.93
C ALA A 82 68.24 -45.28 -10.01
N ALA A 83 68.37 -46.33 -9.20
CA ALA A 83 67.37 -46.73 -8.21
C ALA A 83 67.26 -45.71 -7.07
N GLY A 84 68.38 -45.20 -6.54
CA GLY A 84 68.42 -44.14 -5.54
C GLY A 84 67.90 -42.80 -6.07
N TRP A 85 68.27 -42.43 -7.30
CA TRP A 85 67.71 -41.27 -8.01
C TRP A 85 66.23 -41.45 -8.28
N PHE A 86 65.77 -42.63 -8.68
CA PHE A 86 64.35 -42.92 -8.90
C PHE A 86 63.54 -42.90 -7.60
N HIS A 87 64.08 -43.40 -6.49
CA HIS A 87 63.43 -43.31 -5.17
C HIS A 87 63.37 -41.85 -4.69
N SER A 88 64.50 -41.14 -4.72
CA SER A 88 64.59 -39.71 -4.39
C SER A 88 63.68 -38.84 -5.28
N HIS A 89 63.58 -39.15 -6.57
CA HIS A 89 62.70 -38.44 -7.52
C HIS A 89 61.23 -38.84 -7.35
N ARG A 90 60.93 -40.08 -6.96
CA ARG A 90 59.57 -40.54 -6.60
C ARG A 90 59.08 -39.87 -5.33
N ASP A 91 59.95 -39.70 -4.33
CA ASP A 91 59.61 -38.99 -3.09
C ASP A 91 59.55 -37.47 -3.30
N ARG A 92 60.43 -36.87 -4.12
CA ARG A 92 60.26 -35.48 -4.59
C ARG A 92 58.94 -35.29 -5.32
N ARG A 93 58.53 -36.22 -6.19
CA ARG A 93 57.22 -36.17 -6.86
C ARG A 93 56.06 -36.28 -5.87
N ARG A 94 56.14 -37.16 -4.86
CA ARG A 94 55.14 -37.26 -3.77
C ARG A 94 55.03 -35.97 -2.97
N LEU A 95 56.16 -35.38 -2.57
CA LEU A 95 56.21 -34.11 -1.84
C LEU A 95 55.65 -32.94 -2.67
N LEU A 96 55.95 -32.88 -3.97
CA LEU A 96 55.40 -31.87 -4.87
C LEU A 96 53.89 -32.04 -5.12
N LEU A 97 53.38 -33.27 -5.15
CA LEU A 97 51.94 -33.52 -5.22
C LEU A 97 51.25 -33.14 -3.91
N ALA A 98 51.83 -33.51 -2.76
CA ALA A 98 51.32 -33.12 -1.44
C ALA A 98 51.33 -31.58 -1.23
N ASP A 99 52.38 -30.87 -1.67
CA ASP A 99 52.42 -29.40 -1.63
C ASP A 99 51.34 -28.76 -2.54
N ARG A 100 51.09 -29.32 -3.73
CA ARG A 100 50.00 -28.88 -4.61
C ARG A 100 48.62 -29.13 -4.00
N GLU A 101 48.39 -30.30 -3.42
CA GLU A 101 47.14 -30.64 -2.72
C GLU A 101 46.93 -29.76 -1.48
N TRP A 102 48.00 -29.48 -0.73
CA TRP A 102 47.97 -28.56 0.40
C TRP A 102 47.61 -27.13 -0.04
N ARG A 103 48.31 -26.56 -1.03
CA ARG A 103 48.01 -25.24 -1.59
C ARG A 103 46.58 -25.15 -2.11
N ARG A 104 46.09 -26.21 -2.78
CA ARG A 104 44.71 -26.29 -3.25
C ARG A 104 43.71 -26.24 -2.09
N ARG A 105 43.92 -27.03 -1.03
CA ARG A 105 43.05 -27.02 0.17
C ARG A 105 43.07 -25.67 0.88
N VAL A 106 44.24 -25.02 0.97
CA VAL A 106 44.35 -23.66 1.53
C VAL A 106 43.54 -22.67 0.70
N ALA A 107 43.67 -22.67 -0.64
CA ALA A 107 42.90 -21.79 -1.51
C ALA A 107 41.37 -22.07 -1.48
N GLU A 108 40.96 -23.34 -1.35
CA GLU A 108 39.55 -23.73 -1.15
C GLU A 108 39.01 -23.20 0.19
N LEU A 109 39.80 -23.28 1.28
CA LEU A 109 39.45 -22.72 2.58
C LEU A 109 39.42 -21.19 2.59
N GLU A 110 40.36 -20.51 1.92
CA GLU A 110 40.38 -19.04 1.78
C GLU A 110 39.16 -18.54 0.99
N THR A 111 38.79 -19.26 -0.07
CA THR A 111 37.57 -18.99 -0.84
C THR A 111 36.33 -19.17 0.03
N SER A 112 36.25 -20.25 0.80
CA SER A 112 35.14 -20.53 1.71
C SER A 112 35.02 -19.47 2.81
N LEU A 113 36.14 -19.10 3.44
CA LEU A 113 36.18 -18.03 4.45
C LEU A 113 35.77 -16.67 3.87
N THR A 114 36.13 -16.38 2.63
CA THR A 114 35.72 -15.16 1.93
C THR A 114 34.23 -15.16 1.62
N ALA A 115 33.67 -16.31 1.23
CA ALA A 115 32.23 -16.49 1.04
C ALA A 115 31.46 -16.32 2.36
N GLU A 116 31.91 -16.92 3.46
CA GLU A 116 31.30 -16.76 4.78
C GLU A 116 31.40 -15.33 5.32
N ARG A 117 32.53 -14.64 5.13
CA ARG A 117 32.65 -13.21 5.45
C ARG A 117 31.68 -12.35 4.64
N SER A 118 31.49 -12.67 3.36
CA SER A 118 30.52 -11.98 2.49
C SER A 118 29.08 -12.23 2.92
N ARG A 119 28.73 -13.47 3.29
CA ARG A 119 27.42 -13.85 3.85
C ARG A 119 27.15 -13.13 5.16
N ALA A 120 28.12 -13.12 6.08
CA ALA A 120 28.03 -12.38 7.32
C ALA A 120 27.78 -10.88 7.03
N ALA A 121 28.61 -10.24 6.19
CA ALA A 121 28.45 -8.83 5.84
C ALA A 121 27.05 -8.50 5.28
N ALA A 122 26.48 -9.37 4.43
CA ALA A 122 25.11 -9.22 3.93
C ALA A 122 24.07 -9.28 5.07
N LEU A 123 24.19 -10.24 6.00
CA LEU A 123 23.31 -10.35 7.17
C LEU A 123 23.43 -9.15 8.12
N TRP A 124 24.62 -8.56 8.27
CA TRP A 124 24.79 -7.31 9.05
C TRP A 124 24.03 -6.15 8.41
N VAL A 125 24.11 -5.98 7.08
CA VAL A 125 23.36 -4.95 6.33
C VAL A 125 21.85 -5.16 6.44
N GLU A 126 21.37 -6.40 6.26
CA GLU A 126 19.95 -6.73 6.37
C GLU A 126 19.40 -6.46 7.78
N ARG A 127 20.15 -6.89 8.82
CA ARG A 127 19.76 -6.65 10.22
C ARG A 127 19.73 -5.15 10.57
N ASP A 128 20.67 -4.37 10.05
CA ASP A 128 20.72 -2.94 10.33
C ASP A 128 19.59 -2.18 9.59
N ALA A 129 19.22 -2.61 8.38
CA ALA A 129 18.01 -2.14 7.70
C ALA A 129 16.71 -2.53 8.46
N ALA A 130 16.64 -3.76 8.99
CA ALA A 130 15.53 -4.19 9.84
C ALA A 130 15.44 -3.39 11.15
N ARG A 131 16.58 -3.01 11.75
CA ARG A 131 16.62 -2.13 12.92
C ARG A 131 16.14 -0.72 12.59
N GLN A 132 16.58 -0.13 11.48
CA GLN A 132 16.12 1.19 11.03
C GLN A 132 14.61 1.22 10.83
N THR A 133 14.05 0.24 10.10
CA THR A 133 12.60 0.17 9.89
C THR A 133 11.85 -0.01 11.22
N LEU A 134 12.33 -0.85 12.15
CA LEU A 134 11.73 -0.97 13.48
C LEU A 134 11.68 0.38 14.22
N THR A 135 12.79 1.13 14.25
CA THR A 135 12.84 2.45 14.88
C THR A 135 11.87 3.45 14.22
N GLU A 136 11.72 3.43 12.89
CA GLU A 136 10.71 4.23 12.19
C GLU A 136 9.28 3.80 12.50
N TRP A 137 9.02 2.50 12.69
CA TRP A 137 7.71 1.98 13.11
C TRP A 137 7.37 2.38 14.55
N GLU A 138 8.33 2.29 15.47
CA GLU A 138 8.19 2.73 16.87
C GLU A 138 7.90 4.23 16.93
N HIS A 139 8.72 5.06 16.26
CA HIS A 139 8.51 6.50 16.22
C HIS A 139 7.17 6.90 15.60
N ARG A 140 6.75 6.24 14.50
CA ARG A 140 5.40 6.45 13.93
C ARG A 140 4.28 6.06 14.90
N ARG A 141 4.46 4.99 15.67
CA ARG A 141 3.47 4.55 16.68
C ARG A 141 3.37 5.55 17.82
N GLU A 142 4.51 6.03 18.33
CA GLU A 142 4.56 7.08 19.36
C GLU A 142 3.91 8.37 18.87
N GLN A 143 4.22 8.84 17.66
CA GLN A 143 3.60 10.02 17.05
C GLN A 143 2.09 9.83 16.83
N ALA A 144 1.64 8.64 16.43
CA ALA A 144 0.23 8.34 16.28
C ALA A 144 -0.52 8.30 17.62
N GLN A 145 0.12 7.82 18.68
CA GLN A 145 -0.43 7.81 20.04
C GLN A 145 -0.48 9.23 20.63
N ALA A 146 0.61 9.99 20.52
CA ALA A 146 0.74 11.37 21.00
C ALA A 146 -0.20 12.35 20.28
N ASN A 147 -0.61 12.04 19.04
CA ASN A 147 -1.58 12.82 18.27
C ASN A 147 -2.92 12.09 18.10
N SER A 148 -3.23 11.13 18.97
CA SER A 148 -4.47 10.35 18.89
C SER A 148 -5.69 11.24 19.13
N VAL A 149 -6.61 11.27 18.17
CA VAL A 149 -7.91 11.96 18.27
C VAL A 149 -8.90 11.24 19.20
N GLN A 150 -8.51 10.13 19.83
CA GLN A 150 -9.29 9.52 20.92
C GLN A 150 -9.09 10.25 22.25
N ASP A 151 -8.03 11.04 22.38
CA ASP A 151 -7.76 11.89 23.54
C ASP A 151 -8.42 13.28 23.37
N THR A 152 -9.18 13.69 24.37
CA THR A 152 -9.87 14.99 24.41
C THR A 152 -8.89 16.16 24.46
N GLU A 153 -7.73 16.04 25.11
CA GLU A 153 -6.74 17.15 25.12
C GLU A 153 -6.22 17.41 23.71
N ASN A 154 -5.91 16.34 22.96
CA ASN A 154 -5.57 16.42 21.54
C ASN A 154 -6.69 17.01 20.68
N GLN A 155 -7.96 16.60 20.87
CA GLN A 155 -9.09 17.19 20.17
C GLN A 155 -9.17 18.71 20.40
N LEU A 156 -9.07 19.16 21.66
CA LEU A 156 -9.10 20.57 22.02
C LEU A 156 -7.90 21.33 21.45
N ARG A 157 -6.70 20.75 21.48
CA ARG A 157 -5.47 21.30 20.87
C ARG A 157 -5.62 21.51 19.37
N PHE A 158 -6.13 20.53 18.64
CA PHE A 158 -6.32 20.63 17.18
C PHE A 158 -7.45 21.61 16.80
N ILE A 159 -8.55 21.62 17.54
CA ILE A 159 -9.67 22.55 17.33
C ILE A 159 -9.21 24.00 17.62
N GLY A 160 -8.59 24.24 18.77
CA GLY A 160 -8.10 25.55 19.19
C GLY A 160 -7.00 26.11 18.28
N GLY A 161 -6.17 25.24 17.69
CA GLY A 161 -5.16 25.62 16.71
C GLY A 161 -5.67 25.87 15.28
N THR A 162 -6.96 25.63 14.99
CA THR A 162 -7.50 25.64 13.62
C THR A 162 -8.62 26.66 13.43
N ARG A 163 -8.56 27.45 12.35
CA ARG A 163 -9.65 28.35 11.97
C ARG A 163 -10.83 27.58 11.38
N LEU A 164 -11.91 27.47 12.16
CA LEU A 164 -13.19 26.90 11.69
C LEU A 164 -14.01 27.92 10.88
N HIS A 165 -14.83 27.43 9.96
CA HIS A 165 -15.81 28.22 9.21
C HIS A 165 -17.01 27.33 8.80
N PRO A 166 -18.23 27.89 8.66
CA PRO A 166 -19.37 27.16 8.14
C PRO A 166 -19.19 26.88 6.64
N LYS A 167 -19.75 25.76 6.17
CA LYS A 167 -19.83 25.37 4.75
C LYS A 167 -21.26 24.92 4.41
N PRO A 168 -21.67 24.91 3.13
CA PRO A 168 -22.92 24.27 2.71
C PRO A 168 -22.99 22.81 3.19
N LEU A 169 -24.19 22.38 3.62
CA LEU A 169 -24.42 21.02 4.08
C LEU A 169 -24.42 20.02 2.92
N LEU A 170 -24.99 20.42 1.79
CA LEU A 170 -25.10 19.64 0.56
C LEU A 170 -24.30 20.29 -0.57
N ASN A 171 -23.75 19.47 -1.47
CA ASN A 171 -23.20 19.91 -2.74
C ASN A 171 -24.31 20.12 -3.80
N ASP A 172 -23.98 20.69 -4.97
CA ASP A 172 -24.97 20.99 -6.02
C ASP A 172 -25.69 19.74 -6.59
N GLY A 173 -25.03 18.58 -6.58
CA GLY A 173 -25.60 17.28 -6.98
C GLY A 173 -26.59 16.75 -5.93
N GLU A 174 -26.10 16.57 -4.71
CA GLU A 174 -26.91 16.17 -3.54
C GLU A 174 -28.12 17.11 -3.34
N GLY A 175 -27.93 18.42 -3.57
CA GLY A 175 -28.98 19.44 -3.49
C GLY A 175 -30.09 19.23 -4.52
N ARG A 176 -29.77 18.85 -5.77
CA ARG A 176 -30.80 18.48 -6.77
C ARG A 176 -31.59 17.25 -6.31
N GLN A 177 -30.91 16.24 -5.78
CA GLN A 177 -31.56 15.02 -5.28
C GLN A 177 -32.41 15.30 -4.03
N PHE A 178 -31.98 16.19 -3.14
CA PHE A 178 -32.77 16.65 -2.00
C PHE A 178 -34.11 17.26 -2.44
N TRP A 179 -34.11 18.11 -3.47
CA TRP A 179 -35.37 18.70 -3.97
C TRP A 179 -36.30 17.65 -4.61
N ALA A 180 -35.76 16.67 -5.34
CA ALA A 180 -36.55 15.55 -5.86
C ALA A 180 -37.18 14.72 -4.71
N CYS A 181 -36.40 14.40 -3.67
CA CYS A 181 -36.88 13.70 -2.49
C CYS A 181 -37.89 14.54 -1.68
N LEU A 182 -37.70 15.86 -1.57
CA LEU A 182 -38.63 16.75 -0.88
C LEU A 182 -39.98 16.85 -1.60
N ASP A 183 -39.96 16.85 -2.94
CA ASP A 183 -41.16 16.79 -3.75
C ASP A 183 -41.86 15.42 -3.62
N PHE A 184 -41.10 14.32 -3.55
CA PHE A 184 -41.62 12.97 -3.32
C PHE A 184 -42.37 12.87 -1.99
N VAL A 185 -41.80 13.36 -0.88
CA VAL A 185 -42.43 13.25 0.45
C VAL A 185 -43.59 14.24 0.67
N ARG A 186 -43.73 15.27 -0.20
CA ARG A 186 -44.71 16.35 0.00
C ARG A 186 -46.15 15.81 0.00
N GLY A 187 -46.85 16.03 1.11
CA GLY A 187 -48.24 15.59 1.29
C GLY A 187 -48.40 14.11 1.66
N ARG A 188 -47.32 13.36 1.91
CA ARG A 188 -47.35 11.92 2.23
C ARG A 188 -47.12 11.57 3.70
N GLY A 189 -47.04 12.56 4.61
CA GLY A 189 -46.63 12.38 6.02
C GLY A 189 -45.15 12.04 6.23
N MET A 190 -44.46 11.66 5.15
CA MET A 190 -43.04 11.32 5.08
C MET A 190 -42.14 12.54 5.24
N LYS A 191 -40.86 12.29 5.54
CA LYS A 191 -39.84 13.31 5.86
C LYS A 191 -38.54 12.97 5.13
N VAL A 192 -37.74 13.98 4.78
CA VAL A 192 -36.40 13.81 4.20
C VAL A 192 -35.35 14.48 5.09
N CYS A 193 -34.29 13.73 5.43
CA CYS A 193 -33.21 14.15 6.31
C CYS A 193 -31.87 14.05 5.58
N PRO A 194 -31.12 15.14 5.39
CA PRO A 194 -29.82 15.11 4.72
C PRO A 194 -28.66 14.68 5.64
N GLN A 195 -27.65 14.03 5.06
CA GLN A 195 -26.32 13.74 5.64
C GLN A 195 -26.35 12.94 6.97
N VAL A 196 -27.32 12.03 7.13
CA VAL A 196 -27.60 11.30 8.38
C VAL A 196 -26.58 10.18 8.62
N ASN A 197 -26.09 10.06 9.86
CA ASN A 197 -25.23 8.93 10.27
C ASN A 197 -26.05 7.64 10.42
N MET A 198 -25.55 6.55 9.84
CA MET A 198 -26.17 5.22 9.91
C MET A 198 -26.32 4.71 11.35
N GLY A 199 -25.46 5.13 12.27
CA GLY A 199 -25.58 4.80 13.69
C GLY A 199 -26.84 5.35 14.38
N GLU A 200 -27.44 6.42 13.84
CA GLU A 200 -28.62 7.08 14.44
C GLU A 200 -29.94 6.39 14.08
N PHE A 201 -29.95 5.56 13.02
CA PHE A 201 -31.16 4.91 12.51
C PHE A 201 -31.03 3.39 12.27
N ILE A 202 -29.83 2.82 12.44
CA ILE A 202 -29.59 1.38 12.41
C ILE A 202 -29.05 0.94 13.79
N GLY A 203 -29.86 0.19 14.53
CA GLY A 203 -29.42 -0.49 15.74
C GLY A 203 -28.80 -1.86 15.43
N THR A 204 -28.18 -2.47 16.45
CA THR A 204 -27.82 -3.90 16.44
C THR A 204 -28.49 -4.60 17.60
N GLU A 205 -29.09 -5.76 17.36
CA GLU A 205 -29.54 -6.68 18.42
C GLU A 205 -28.35 -7.16 19.27
N TRP A 206 -28.60 -7.65 20.48
CA TRP A 206 -27.52 -8.10 21.38
C TRP A 206 -26.89 -9.44 20.93
N GLY A 207 -25.56 -9.53 21.00
CA GLY A 207 -24.81 -10.74 20.61
C GLY A 207 -23.30 -10.49 20.43
N ASP A 208 -22.55 -11.58 20.22
CA ASP A 208 -21.08 -11.60 20.24
C ASP A 208 -20.40 -10.67 19.22
N HIS A 209 -21.10 -10.32 18.14
CA HIS A 209 -20.60 -9.49 17.06
C HIS A 209 -21.16 -8.06 17.07
N SER A 210 -22.17 -7.75 17.89
CA SER A 210 -22.98 -6.54 17.77
C SER A 210 -22.18 -5.24 17.89
N GLY A 211 -21.29 -5.17 18.90
CA GLY A 211 -20.39 -4.01 19.05
C GLY A 211 -19.38 -3.85 17.89
N ARG A 212 -18.97 -4.95 17.24
CA ARG A 212 -18.12 -4.88 16.02
C ARG A 212 -18.95 -4.45 14.81
N ALA A 213 -20.13 -5.03 14.62
CA ALA A 213 -21.06 -4.68 13.54
C ALA A 213 -21.47 -3.21 13.59
N PHE A 214 -21.88 -2.70 14.76
CA PHE A 214 -22.24 -1.29 14.95
C PHE A 214 -21.09 -0.36 14.56
N ARG A 215 -19.87 -0.61 15.05
CA ARG A 215 -18.69 0.19 14.68
C ARG A 215 -18.37 0.15 13.18
N SER A 216 -18.70 -0.93 12.47
CA SER A 216 -18.49 -1.03 11.02
C SER A 216 -19.37 -0.10 10.20
N PHE A 217 -20.55 0.33 10.70
CA PHE A 217 -21.43 1.28 10.00
C PHE A 217 -21.62 2.64 10.69
N ASN A 218 -21.40 2.77 12.00
CA ASN A 218 -21.59 4.01 12.77
C ASN A 218 -20.67 5.19 12.36
N SER A 219 -19.66 4.95 11.53
CA SER A 219 -18.83 6.00 10.92
C SER A 219 -19.29 6.42 9.51
N LYS A 220 -20.34 5.77 8.98
CA LYS A 220 -20.87 5.98 7.63
C LYS A 220 -22.12 6.84 7.69
N ARG A 221 -22.31 7.66 6.67
CA ARG A 221 -23.45 8.56 6.54
C ARG A 221 -24.11 8.33 5.18
N VAL A 222 -25.44 8.41 5.14
CA VAL A 222 -26.23 8.42 3.91
C VAL A 222 -26.46 9.87 3.48
N ASP A 223 -26.49 10.14 2.17
CA ASP A 223 -26.61 11.51 1.68
C ASP A 223 -28.01 12.07 1.97
N LEU A 224 -29.04 11.24 1.81
CA LEU A 224 -30.41 11.52 2.22
C LEU A 224 -31.04 10.28 2.85
N LEU A 225 -31.91 10.49 3.84
CA LEU A 225 -32.77 9.47 4.44
C LEU A 225 -34.23 9.91 4.36
N ILE A 226 -35.07 9.09 3.75
CA ILE A 226 -36.53 9.25 3.76
C ILE A 226 -37.09 8.42 4.91
N CYS A 227 -37.87 9.08 5.77
CA CYS A 227 -38.55 8.49 6.92
C CYS A 227 -40.07 8.56 6.77
N GLY A 228 -40.76 7.66 7.46
CA GLY A 228 -42.22 7.66 7.58
C GLY A 228 -42.77 8.75 8.49
N GLU A 229 -44.07 8.67 8.78
CA GLU A 229 -44.75 9.63 9.65
C GLU A 229 -44.21 9.60 11.10
N ASP A 230 -43.87 8.43 11.60
CA ASP A 230 -43.32 8.18 12.94
C ASP A 230 -41.77 8.26 13.00
N TRP A 231 -41.14 8.87 11.99
CA TRP A 231 -39.69 8.97 11.81
C TRP A 231 -38.93 7.65 11.57
N ARG A 232 -39.60 6.50 11.42
CA ARG A 232 -38.92 5.25 11.03
C ARG A 232 -38.25 5.39 9.66
N PRO A 233 -37.01 4.87 9.48
CA PRO A 233 -36.35 4.88 8.19
C PRO A 233 -37.11 4.00 7.17
N LEU A 234 -37.16 4.48 5.93
CA LEU A 234 -37.78 3.79 4.80
C LEU A 234 -36.75 3.57 3.69
N ILE A 235 -36.21 4.66 3.12
CA ILE A 235 -35.30 4.63 1.97
C ILE A 235 -34.10 5.52 2.26
N ALA A 236 -32.89 4.97 2.12
CA ALA A 236 -31.68 5.78 1.97
C ALA A 236 -31.49 6.14 0.49
N VAL A 237 -31.04 7.37 0.22
CA VAL A 237 -30.63 7.80 -1.12
C VAL A 237 -29.17 8.21 -1.09
N GLU A 238 -28.40 7.65 -2.01
CA GLU A 238 -26.95 7.88 -2.18
C GLU A 238 -26.71 8.57 -3.53
N HIS A 239 -25.84 9.58 -3.56
CA HIS A 239 -25.53 10.30 -4.80
C HIS A 239 -24.10 10.03 -5.27
N GLN A 240 -23.98 9.27 -6.35
CA GLN A 240 -22.74 8.88 -6.99
C GLN A 240 -22.33 9.95 -8.02
N GLY A 241 -21.56 10.94 -7.58
CA GLY A 241 -21.03 11.99 -8.46
C GLY A 241 -19.83 11.53 -9.30
N LYS A 242 -19.49 12.29 -10.36
CA LYS A 242 -18.38 12.00 -11.31
C LYS A 242 -16.97 11.80 -10.73
N GLY A 243 -16.75 11.99 -9.42
CA GLY A 243 -15.46 11.79 -8.76
C GLY A 243 -15.18 10.38 -8.23
N HIS A 244 -16.09 9.41 -8.39
CA HIS A 244 -16.14 8.20 -7.54
C HIS A 244 -15.28 6.99 -7.98
N PHE A 245 -14.20 7.20 -8.73
CA PHE A 245 -13.31 6.12 -9.23
C PHE A 245 -11.89 6.14 -8.62
N GLN A 246 -11.74 6.44 -7.32
CA GLN A 246 -10.44 6.33 -6.63
C GLN A 246 -10.55 5.68 -5.24
N GLY A 247 -9.84 4.56 -5.05
CA GLY A 247 -9.62 3.89 -3.76
C GLY A 247 -10.78 3.01 -3.26
N ASP A 248 -10.84 2.82 -1.94
CA ASP A 248 -11.73 1.89 -1.19
C ASP A 248 -13.25 2.24 -1.26
N ALA A 249 -13.68 3.02 -2.25
CA ALA A 249 -15.07 3.43 -2.41
C ALA A 249 -16.03 2.24 -2.55
N GLU A 250 -15.64 1.24 -3.34
CA GLU A 250 -16.45 0.02 -3.54
C GLU A 250 -16.67 -0.75 -2.23
N ASP A 251 -15.63 -0.99 -1.44
CA ASP A 251 -15.73 -1.71 -0.16
C ASP A 251 -16.52 -0.93 0.89
N ARG A 252 -16.39 0.40 0.92
CA ARG A 252 -17.20 1.25 1.79
C ARG A 252 -18.69 1.14 1.45
N ASP A 253 -19.01 1.18 0.16
CA ASP A 253 -20.38 1.17 -0.34
C ASP A 253 -21.00 -0.24 -0.22
N ARG A 254 -20.22 -1.32 -0.38
CA ARG A 254 -20.62 -2.70 -0.03
C ARG A 254 -21.09 -2.82 1.43
N VAL A 255 -20.40 -2.18 2.37
CA VAL A 255 -20.81 -2.17 3.79
C VAL A 255 -22.07 -1.33 4.01
N LYS A 256 -22.25 -0.20 3.28
CA LYS A 256 -23.52 0.57 3.32
C LYS A 256 -24.70 -0.29 2.88
N ARG A 257 -24.61 -0.89 1.68
CA ARG A 257 -25.64 -1.74 1.07
C ARG A 257 -26.02 -2.89 2.00
N LEU A 258 -25.04 -3.62 2.54
CA LEU A 258 -25.28 -4.73 3.47
C LEU A 258 -25.96 -4.29 4.78
N ALA A 259 -25.60 -3.12 5.33
CA ALA A 259 -26.23 -2.63 6.55
C ALA A 259 -27.69 -2.20 6.33
N LEU A 260 -27.99 -1.54 5.21
CA LEU A 260 -29.35 -1.11 4.83
C LEU A 260 -30.26 -2.33 4.55
N ASP A 261 -29.78 -3.28 3.74
CA ASP A 261 -30.46 -4.55 3.44
C ASP A 261 -30.85 -5.30 4.73
N ARG A 262 -29.87 -5.51 5.63
CA ARG A 262 -30.11 -6.20 6.90
C ARG A 262 -31.03 -5.43 7.85
N ALA A 263 -31.09 -4.10 7.74
CA ALA A 263 -32.03 -3.27 8.49
C ALA A 263 -33.45 -3.22 7.88
N GLY A 264 -33.67 -3.77 6.68
CA GLY A 264 -34.95 -3.65 5.98
C GLY A 264 -35.26 -2.20 5.54
N ILE A 265 -34.20 -1.46 5.19
CA ILE A 265 -34.24 -0.09 4.68
C ILE A 265 -33.86 -0.16 3.21
N GLY A 266 -34.68 0.42 2.34
CA GLY A 266 -34.39 0.43 0.91
C GLY A 266 -33.24 1.37 0.54
N LEU A 267 -32.73 1.19 -0.67
CA LEU A 267 -31.64 2.00 -1.20
C LEU A 267 -31.95 2.43 -2.63
N VAL A 268 -31.89 3.74 -2.87
CA VAL A 268 -31.89 4.32 -4.22
C VAL A 268 -30.53 4.98 -4.46
N GLU A 269 -29.79 4.49 -5.46
CA GLU A 269 -28.54 5.09 -5.91
C GLU A 269 -28.85 6.02 -7.09
N THR A 270 -28.36 7.27 -7.01
CA THR A 270 -28.61 8.31 -8.02
C THR A 270 -27.30 8.84 -8.59
N TYR A 271 -27.31 9.19 -9.87
CA TYR A 271 -26.14 9.60 -10.65
C TYR A 271 -26.26 11.06 -11.12
N ASP A 272 -25.19 11.63 -11.67
CA ASP A 272 -25.16 13.03 -12.13
C ASP A 272 -26.11 13.28 -13.32
N GLU A 273 -26.34 12.24 -14.13
CA GLU A 273 -27.24 12.16 -15.27
C GLU A 273 -28.72 11.93 -14.91
N ASP A 274 -29.02 11.56 -13.65
CA ASP A 274 -30.39 11.30 -13.24
C ASP A 274 -31.21 12.60 -13.16
N HIS A 275 -32.17 12.69 -14.07
CA HIS A 275 -33.18 13.74 -14.06
C HIS A 275 -34.26 13.43 -13.00
N ARG A 276 -34.89 14.47 -12.47
CA ARG A 276 -35.91 14.39 -11.39
C ARG A 276 -37.00 13.32 -11.62
N GLY A 277 -37.39 13.06 -12.88
CA GLY A 277 -38.35 12.02 -13.23
C GLY A 277 -37.88 10.60 -12.90
N ALA A 278 -36.65 10.24 -13.27
CA ALA A 278 -36.04 8.94 -12.96
C ALA A 278 -35.91 8.73 -11.44
N VAL A 279 -35.46 9.76 -10.72
CA VAL A 279 -35.31 9.73 -9.25
C VAL A 279 -36.65 9.48 -8.57
N LEU A 280 -37.71 10.17 -8.98
CA LEU A 280 -39.06 9.95 -8.46
C LEU A 280 -39.55 8.52 -8.77
N ALA A 281 -39.35 8.02 -9.99
CA ALA A 281 -39.76 6.66 -10.37
C ALA A 281 -39.04 5.58 -9.54
N ALA A 282 -37.73 5.74 -9.32
CA ALA A 282 -36.95 4.83 -8.47
C ALA A 282 -37.43 4.85 -7.00
N LEU A 283 -37.76 6.03 -6.47
CA LEU A 283 -38.32 6.17 -5.12
C LEU A 283 -39.71 5.53 -4.99
N GLU A 284 -40.59 5.64 -5.99
CA GLU A 284 -41.90 4.95 -5.97
C GLU A 284 -41.72 3.42 -6.01
N GLN A 285 -40.84 2.93 -6.90
CA GLN A 285 -40.56 1.50 -7.05
C GLN A 285 -40.00 0.90 -5.74
N GLU A 286 -39.03 1.57 -5.12
CA GLU A 286 -38.42 1.09 -3.89
C GLU A 286 -39.37 1.22 -2.69
N LEU A 287 -40.20 2.26 -2.63
CA LEU A 287 -41.24 2.39 -1.60
C LEU A 287 -42.25 1.24 -1.68
N ALA A 288 -42.75 0.91 -2.88
CA ALA A 288 -43.64 -0.23 -3.09
C ALA A 288 -42.99 -1.53 -2.62
N ARG A 289 -41.74 -1.79 -3.04
CA ARG A 289 -40.96 -2.98 -2.65
C ARG A 289 -40.82 -3.12 -1.13
N ILE A 290 -40.55 -2.03 -0.40
CA ILE A 290 -40.44 -2.05 1.07
C ILE A 290 -41.80 -2.33 1.74
N LEU A 291 -42.89 -1.77 1.20
CA LEU A 291 -44.22 -1.96 1.76
C LEU A 291 -44.68 -3.42 1.58
N ASP A 292 -44.43 -4.00 0.41
CA ASP A 292 -44.67 -5.43 0.14
C ASP A 292 -43.83 -6.31 1.07
N ASP A 293 -42.51 -6.09 1.16
CA ASP A 293 -41.60 -6.81 2.08
C ASP A 293 -42.07 -6.76 3.54
N ARG A 294 -42.65 -5.64 3.98
CA ARG A 294 -43.13 -5.45 5.36
C ARG A 294 -44.46 -6.16 5.60
N ALA A 295 -45.38 -6.13 4.63
CA ALA A 295 -46.61 -6.92 4.69
C ALA A 295 -46.28 -8.42 4.77
N ASP A 296 -45.39 -8.90 3.90
CA ASP A 296 -44.94 -10.30 3.84
C ASP A 296 -44.31 -10.77 5.16
N ARG A 297 -43.54 -9.91 5.84
CA ARG A 297 -42.95 -10.20 7.16
C ARG A 297 -44.00 -10.23 8.27
N ALA A 298 -44.98 -9.32 8.25
CA ALA A 298 -46.08 -9.32 9.22
C ALA A 298 -46.93 -10.59 9.10
N ASP A 299 -47.28 -10.98 7.88
CA ASP A 299 -48.02 -12.20 7.56
C ASP A 299 -47.31 -13.48 8.05
N ARG A 300 -45.98 -13.56 7.89
CA ARG A 300 -45.17 -14.68 8.38
C ARG A 300 -45.12 -14.73 9.90
N ALA A 301 -45.07 -13.57 10.58
CA ALA A 301 -45.05 -13.50 12.03
C ALA A 301 -46.37 -13.98 12.64
N ASP A 302 -47.51 -13.60 12.07
CA ASP A 302 -48.84 -14.03 12.51
C ASP A 302 -49.02 -15.55 12.34
N ARG A 303 -48.69 -16.08 11.15
CA ARG A 303 -48.76 -17.52 10.86
C ARG A 303 -47.81 -18.37 11.73
N GLY A 304 -46.69 -17.81 12.17
CA GLY A 304 -45.73 -18.50 13.06
C GLY A 304 -46.06 -18.43 14.55
N GLY A 305 -46.90 -17.48 14.99
CA GLY A 305 -47.15 -17.19 16.40
C GLY A 305 -48.03 -18.18 17.16
N SER A 306 -48.75 -19.06 16.48
CA SER A 306 -49.75 -19.96 17.08
C SER A 306 -49.19 -21.31 17.59
N GLY A 307 -47.91 -21.61 17.35
CA GLY A 307 -47.33 -22.95 17.53
C GLY A 307 -46.49 -23.19 18.79
N ALA A 308 -46.29 -22.21 19.67
CA ALA A 308 -45.47 -22.38 20.87
C ALA A 308 -46.31 -22.85 22.07
N PRO A 309 -46.09 -24.07 22.62
CA PRO A 309 -46.79 -24.51 23.82
C PRO A 309 -46.32 -23.68 25.02
N ARG A 310 -47.27 -22.99 25.68
CA ARG A 310 -47.02 -22.36 26.98
C ARG A 310 -46.63 -23.46 27.98
N ARG A 311 -45.46 -23.31 28.59
CA ARG A 311 -45.01 -24.05 29.78
C ARG A 311 -45.13 -23.16 31.00
#